data_AF-A0A9E1ZFC9-F1
#
_entry.id   AF-A0A9E1ZFC9-F1
#
_cell.length_a   1.000
_cell.length_b   1.000
_cell.length_c   1.000
_cell.angle_alpha   90.00
_cell.angle_beta   90.00
_cell.angle_gamma   90.00
#
_symmetry.space_group_name_H-M   'P 1'
#
loop_
_entity.id
_entity.type
_entity.pdbx_description
1 polymer ?
#
loop_
_entity_poly.entity_id
_entity_poly.type
_entity_poly.pdbx_seq_one_letter_code
_entity_poly.pdbx_strand_id
1 'polypeptide(L)'
;MNIKHTRRFASFLFALSLLPAAAFALPAKWTVLIYGHADHNLTTAMRDDLLEMEQAGSSEDFNIVVQVDINTKDRGTKLWKFKNKIDPKKFNGVNRLLIGEDTDGRKVTFHSEIIESLSESNSMDDPAVLKDFIKWGMAKYPAERYGLVLWNHGGQFLGYGGDTQNASLKHGMGLTTQQIRSTLTDALIGT
;
A
#
# COMPACT_ATOMS: atom_id res chain seq x y z
N MET A 1 56.13 -58.87 21.25
CA MET A 1 55.24 -57.84 21.83
C MET A 1 55.13 -56.71 20.80
N ASN A 2 54.08 -56.73 19.96
CA ASN A 2 53.95 -55.85 18.79
C ASN A 2 53.02 -54.68 19.12
N ILE A 3 53.55 -53.46 19.12
CA ILE A 3 52.79 -52.22 19.29
C ILE A 3 52.30 -51.78 17.91
N LYS A 4 50.97 -51.75 17.70
CA LYS A 4 50.37 -51.19 16.47
C LYS A 4 50.02 -49.73 16.71
N HIS A 5 50.66 -48.82 15.98
CA HIS A 5 50.30 -47.40 15.94
C HIS A 5 49.07 -47.18 15.05
N THR A 6 47.96 -46.72 15.61
CA THR A 6 46.80 -46.21 14.87
C THR A 6 46.89 -44.70 14.69
N ARG A 7 47.14 -44.25 13.46
CA ARG A 7 46.97 -42.85 13.05
C ARG A 7 45.48 -42.59 12.79
N ARG A 8 44.87 -41.67 13.54
CA ARG A 8 43.53 -41.13 13.23
C ARG A 8 43.70 -39.88 12.36
N PHE A 9 43.21 -39.94 11.12
CA PHE A 9 42.99 -38.75 10.30
C PHE A 9 41.63 -38.15 10.69
N ALA A 10 41.64 -36.91 11.17
CA ALA A 10 40.41 -36.14 11.35
C ALA A 10 40.13 -35.41 10.03
N SER A 11 39.11 -35.86 9.28
CA SER A 11 38.58 -35.11 8.13
C SER A 11 37.70 -33.99 8.64
N PHE A 12 38.14 -32.74 8.47
CA PHE A 12 37.28 -31.56 8.61
C PHE A 12 36.45 -31.42 7.34
N LEU A 13 35.16 -31.72 7.43
CA LEU A 13 34.17 -31.35 6.41
C LEU A 13 33.89 -29.84 6.56
N PHE A 14 34.30 -29.06 5.57
CA PHE A 14 33.93 -27.66 5.45
C PHE A 14 32.49 -27.60 4.93
N ALA A 15 31.52 -27.34 5.81
CA ALA A 15 30.15 -27.08 5.39
C ALA A 15 30.10 -25.71 4.71
N LEU A 16 30.02 -25.70 3.38
CA LEU A 16 29.82 -24.48 2.60
C LEU A 16 28.38 -24.01 2.82
N SER A 17 28.18 -23.03 3.69
CA SER A 17 26.88 -22.40 3.89
C SER A 17 26.49 -21.65 2.63
N LEU A 18 25.53 -22.18 1.87
CA LEU A 18 24.82 -21.42 0.84
C LEU A 18 24.01 -20.32 1.53
N LEU A 19 24.59 -19.13 1.65
CA LEU A 19 23.81 -17.93 1.94
C LEU A 19 22.81 -17.77 0.79
N PRO A 20 21.50 -17.61 1.04
CA PRO A 20 20.58 -17.30 -0.03
C PRO A 20 21.02 -15.96 -0.60
N ALA A 21 21.45 -15.96 -1.86
CA ALA A 21 21.63 -14.71 -2.59
C ALA A 21 20.27 -14.03 -2.56
N ALA A 22 20.18 -12.88 -1.88
CA ALA A 22 19.02 -12.03 -1.99
C ALA A 22 18.88 -11.69 -3.48
N ALA A 23 17.90 -12.29 -4.14
CA ALA A 23 17.54 -11.93 -5.49
C ALA A 23 17.01 -10.50 -5.41
N PHE A 24 17.85 -9.53 -5.75
CA PHE A 24 17.38 -8.17 -5.99
C PHE A 24 16.54 -8.24 -7.26
N ALA A 25 15.20 -8.26 -7.09
CA ALA A 25 14.30 -8.04 -8.21
C ALA A 25 14.68 -6.69 -8.83
N LEU A 26 14.77 -6.64 -10.17
CA LEU A 26 15.01 -5.38 -10.85
C LEU A 26 13.85 -4.42 -10.53
N PRO A 27 14.14 -3.11 -10.41
CA PRO A 27 13.09 -2.12 -10.22
C PRO A 27 12.11 -2.17 -11.40
N ALA A 28 10.83 -1.96 -11.12
CA ALA A 28 9.80 -1.82 -12.15
C ALA A 28 10.05 -0.55 -12.99
N LYS A 29 9.43 -0.43 -14.15
CA LYS A 29 9.50 0.83 -14.93
C LYS A 29 8.72 1.95 -14.26
N TRP A 30 7.60 1.62 -13.62
CA TRP A 30 6.75 2.57 -12.92
C TRP A 30 6.19 2.00 -11.62
N THR A 31 6.12 2.85 -10.61
CA THR A 31 5.28 2.66 -9.43
C THR A 31 4.33 3.85 -9.32
N VAL A 32 3.03 3.62 -9.37
CA VAL A 32 2.04 4.64 -9.02
C VAL A 32 1.60 4.40 -7.59
N LEU A 33 1.83 5.41 -6.76
CA LEU A 33 1.39 5.49 -5.37
C LEU A 33 0.03 6.19 -5.34
N ILE A 34 -0.98 5.55 -4.76
CA ILE A 34 -2.32 6.10 -4.61
C ILE A 34 -2.60 6.27 -3.12
N TYR A 35 -2.80 7.52 -2.71
CA TYR A 35 -3.20 7.87 -1.36
C TYR A 35 -4.72 8.05 -1.33
N GLY A 36 -5.41 6.93 -1.09
CA GLY A 36 -6.87 6.75 -1.09
C GLY A 36 -7.51 7.23 0.19
N HIS A 37 -7.72 8.53 0.28
CA HIS A 37 -8.28 9.16 1.46
C HIS A 37 -9.82 9.19 1.38
N ALA A 38 -10.52 8.24 2.02
CA ALA A 38 -11.93 8.00 1.74
C ALA A 38 -12.81 7.63 2.94
N ASP A 39 -12.34 7.84 4.18
CA ASP A 39 -13.14 7.62 5.39
C ASP A 39 -14.15 8.76 5.65
N HIS A 40 -15.12 8.84 4.75
CA HIS A 40 -16.25 9.78 4.74
C HIS A 40 -17.24 9.39 3.62
N ASN A 41 -17.93 10.37 3.02
CA ASN A 41 -18.96 10.13 2.00
C ASN A 41 -18.43 9.62 0.65
N LEU A 42 -17.10 9.56 0.44
CA LEU A 42 -16.49 8.95 -0.75
C LEU A 42 -16.09 7.48 -0.60
N THR A 43 -16.35 6.83 0.55
CA THR A 43 -16.01 5.40 0.75
C THR A 43 -16.51 4.50 -0.38
N THR A 44 -17.77 4.69 -0.81
CA THR A 44 -18.35 3.90 -1.91
C THR A 44 -17.59 4.10 -3.23
N ALA A 45 -17.19 5.34 -3.54
CA ALA A 45 -16.45 5.66 -4.77
C ALA A 45 -15.03 5.09 -4.74
N MET A 46 -14.33 5.16 -3.60
CA MET A 46 -13.01 4.54 -3.45
C MET A 46 -13.06 3.03 -3.64
N ARG A 47 -14.13 2.37 -3.17
CA ARG A 47 -14.33 0.93 -3.37
C ARG A 47 -14.59 0.58 -4.83
N ASP A 48 -15.28 1.43 -5.57
CA ASP A 48 -15.45 1.26 -7.01
C ASP A 48 -14.09 1.42 -7.74
N ASP A 49 -13.32 2.44 -7.36
CA ASP A 49 -11.99 2.67 -7.94
C ASP A 49 -10.98 1.55 -7.60
N LEU A 50 -11.07 0.92 -6.43
CA LEU A 50 -10.29 -0.28 -6.12
C LEU A 50 -10.61 -1.44 -7.08
N LEU A 51 -11.88 -1.65 -7.43
CA LEU A 51 -12.30 -2.65 -8.42
C LEU A 51 -11.81 -2.30 -9.83
N GLU A 52 -11.75 -1.02 -10.19
CA GLU A 52 -11.20 -0.56 -11.46
C GLU A 52 -9.67 -0.69 -11.52
N MET A 53 -8.98 -0.42 -10.40
CA MET A 53 -7.54 -0.63 -10.29
C MET A 53 -7.18 -2.11 -10.43
N GLU A 54 -7.96 -3.03 -9.84
CA GLU A 54 -7.70 -4.48 -9.97
C GLU A 54 -7.94 -4.98 -11.40
N GLN A 55 -8.93 -4.43 -12.11
CA GLN A 55 -9.12 -4.71 -13.55
C GLN A 55 -7.89 -4.32 -14.39
N ALA A 56 -7.11 -3.31 -13.97
CA ALA A 56 -5.85 -2.96 -14.61
C ALA A 56 -4.69 -3.85 -14.12
N GLY A 57 -4.58 -4.01 -12.80
CA GLY A 57 -3.60 -4.85 -12.12
C GLY A 57 -2.16 -4.30 -12.14
N SER A 58 -1.38 -4.71 -11.13
CA SER A 58 0.08 -4.59 -11.21
C SER A 58 0.66 -5.69 -12.10
N SER A 59 1.89 -5.47 -12.58
CA SER A 59 2.68 -6.43 -13.37
C SER A 59 4.15 -6.34 -12.96
N GLU A 60 5.03 -7.12 -13.59
CA GLU A 60 6.48 -7.05 -13.35
C GLU A 60 7.10 -5.66 -13.65
N ASP A 61 6.53 -4.91 -14.59
CA ASP A 61 7.04 -3.61 -15.04
C ASP A 61 6.27 -2.41 -14.44
N PHE A 62 5.15 -2.65 -13.75
CA PHE A 62 4.25 -1.59 -13.30
C PHE A 62 3.57 -1.96 -11.98
N ASN A 63 3.80 -1.16 -10.93
CA ASN A 63 3.15 -1.33 -9.63
C ASN A 63 2.03 -0.31 -9.42
N ILE A 64 0.88 -0.78 -8.94
CA ILE A 64 -0.21 0.03 -8.39
C ILE A 64 -0.21 -0.20 -6.88
N VAL A 65 0.28 0.78 -6.13
CA VAL A 65 0.42 0.68 -4.67
C VAL A 65 -0.53 1.65 -4.02
N VAL A 66 -1.42 1.16 -3.16
CA VAL A 66 -2.48 1.95 -2.55
C VAL A 66 -2.29 1.99 -1.04
N GLN A 67 -2.35 3.17 -0.43
CA GLN A 67 -2.69 3.32 0.99
C GLN A 67 -4.08 3.91 1.07
N VAL A 68 -5.01 3.20 1.72
CA VAL A 68 -6.42 3.54 1.74
C VAL A 68 -6.97 3.54 3.16
N ASP A 69 -7.84 4.50 3.43
CA ASP A 69 -8.70 4.53 4.60
C ASP A 69 -10.15 4.69 4.15
N ILE A 70 -11.04 3.83 4.63
CA ILE A 70 -12.47 3.85 4.31
C ILE A 70 -13.33 3.68 5.54
N ASN A 71 -14.54 4.23 5.48
CA ASN A 71 -15.51 4.09 6.54
C ASN A 71 -16.02 2.64 6.60
N THR A 72 -15.57 1.90 7.59
CA THR A 72 -15.96 0.49 7.83
C THR A 72 -17.46 0.31 8.10
N LYS A 73 -18.15 1.40 8.46
CA LYS A 73 -19.60 1.43 8.71
C LYS A 73 -20.40 1.80 7.45
N ASP A 74 -19.74 2.20 6.35
CA ASP A 74 -20.42 2.47 5.09
C ASP A 74 -21.18 1.22 4.65
N ARG A 75 -22.48 1.40 4.44
CA ARG A 75 -23.33 0.31 3.95
C ARG A 75 -23.43 0.38 2.42
N GLY A 76 -23.19 1.52 1.79
CA GLY A 76 -23.59 1.73 0.40
C GLY A 76 -25.09 1.48 0.19
N THR A 77 -25.54 1.62 -1.06
CA THR A 77 -26.94 1.33 -1.44
C THR A 77 -27.17 -0.17 -1.62
N LYS A 78 -28.44 -0.63 -1.58
CA LYS A 78 -28.77 -2.04 -1.88
C LYS A 78 -28.26 -2.46 -3.27
N LEU A 79 -28.42 -1.59 -4.27
CA LEU A 79 -27.96 -1.84 -5.63
C LEU A 79 -26.43 -1.94 -5.69
N TRP A 80 -25.73 -1.07 -4.97
CA TRP A 80 -24.28 -1.11 -4.88
C TRP A 80 -23.79 -2.42 -4.27
N LYS A 81 -24.35 -2.87 -3.13
CA LYS A 81 -23.97 -4.16 -2.49
C LYS A 81 -24.17 -5.37 -3.39
N PHE A 82 -25.16 -5.32 -4.28
CA PHE A 82 -25.41 -6.39 -5.24
C PHE A 82 -24.34 -6.42 -6.33
N LYS A 83 -23.87 -5.23 -6.74
CA LYS A 83 -22.89 -5.08 -7.82
C LYS A 83 -21.45 -5.24 -7.34
N ASN A 84 -21.07 -4.70 -6.19
CA ASN A 84 -19.67 -4.56 -5.79
C ASN A 84 -19.44 -5.22 -4.43
N LYS A 85 -18.45 -6.13 -4.36
CA LYS A 85 -18.30 -7.07 -3.23
C LYS A 85 -17.14 -6.77 -2.27
N ILE A 86 -16.53 -5.59 -2.33
CA ILE A 86 -15.58 -5.18 -1.30
C ILE A 86 -16.34 -4.96 0.02
N ASP A 87 -16.08 -5.80 1.03
CA ASP A 87 -16.63 -5.62 2.38
C ASP A 87 -15.79 -4.59 3.14
N PRO A 88 -16.34 -3.41 3.48
CA PRO A 88 -15.57 -2.34 4.09
C PRO A 88 -15.09 -2.70 5.49
N LYS A 89 -15.72 -3.69 6.15
CA LYS A 89 -15.28 -4.19 7.45
C LYS A 89 -13.91 -4.88 7.40
N LYS A 90 -13.46 -5.32 6.21
CA LYS A 90 -12.12 -5.90 6.02
C LYS A 90 -11.02 -4.84 6.02
N PHE A 91 -11.36 -3.57 5.84
CA PHE A 91 -10.43 -2.45 5.74
C PHE A 91 -10.46 -1.60 7.01
N ASN A 92 -10.34 -2.25 8.17
CA ASN A 92 -10.30 -1.52 9.43
C ASN A 92 -8.94 -0.82 9.59
N GLY A 93 -8.94 0.48 9.90
CA GLY A 93 -7.74 1.31 9.95
C GLY A 93 -7.24 1.73 8.57
N VAL A 94 -6.00 2.22 8.52
CA VAL A 94 -5.33 2.59 7.26
C VAL A 94 -4.61 1.37 6.69
N ASN A 95 -4.93 1.01 5.45
CA ASN A 95 -4.49 -0.24 4.85
C ASN A 95 -3.62 0.02 3.63
N ARG A 96 -2.54 -0.74 3.47
CA ARG A 96 -1.67 -0.73 2.29
C ARG A 96 -1.92 -1.98 1.47
N LEU A 97 -1.97 -1.81 0.15
CA LEU A 97 -2.20 -2.85 -0.84
C LEU A 97 -1.21 -2.69 -2.00
N LEU A 98 -0.73 -3.82 -2.52
CA LEU A 98 -0.32 -3.91 -3.92
C LEU A 98 -1.51 -4.47 -4.68
N ILE A 99 -2.03 -3.73 -5.65
CA ILE A 99 -3.18 -4.19 -6.44
C ILE A 99 -2.71 -5.31 -7.36
N GLY A 100 -3.27 -6.50 -7.18
CA GLY A 100 -2.96 -7.69 -7.97
C GLY A 100 -3.63 -7.65 -9.34
N GLU A 101 -3.28 -8.61 -10.18
CA GLU A 101 -3.96 -8.84 -11.46
C GLU A 101 -5.42 -9.29 -11.24
N ASP A 102 -6.33 -8.87 -12.12
CA ASP A 102 -7.67 -9.47 -12.20
C ASP A 102 -7.56 -10.93 -12.66
N THR A 103 -7.85 -11.86 -11.74
CA THR A 103 -7.73 -13.29 -11.99
C THR A 103 -9.00 -13.95 -12.51
N ASP A 104 -10.15 -13.28 -12.46
CA ASP A 104 -11.44 -13.86 -12.86
C ASP A 104 -12.22 -13.06 -13.92
N GLY A 105 -11.69 -11.91 -14.36
CA GLY A 105 -12.23 -11.09 -15.43
C GLY A 105 -13.54 -10.40 -15.06
N ARG A 106 -13.84 -10.33 -13.75
CA ARG A 106 -15.14 -9.86 -13.24
C ARG A 106 -14.94 -8.54 -12.52
N LYS A 107 -15.60 -7.49 -13.03
CA LYS A 107 -15.59 -6.12 -12.50
C LYS A 107 -16.13 -5.93 -11.07
N VAL A 108 -16.55 -7.01 -10.42
CA VAL A 108 -17.39 -7.00 -9.21
C VAL A 108 -16.75 -7.75 -8.04
N THR A 109 -15.65 -8.45 -8.31
CA THR A 109 -14.83 -9.21 -7.37
C THR A 109 -13.54 -8.43 -7.11
N PHE A 110 -13.00 -8.61 -5.90
CA PHE A 110 -11.75 -8.00 -5.46
C PHE A 110 -10.91 -9.07 -4.78
N HIS A 111 -9.72 -9.33 -5.32
CA HIS A 111 -8.82 -10.41 -4.90
C HIS A 111 -7.52 -9.90 -4.30
N SER A 112 -7.21 -8.61 -4.46
CA SER A 112 -6.02 -7.99 -3.88
C SER A 112 -6.06 -8.04 -2.35
N GLU A 113 -4.93 -8.39 -1.75
CA GLU A 113 -4.82 -8.55 -0.30
C GLU A 113 -4.24 -7.29 0.36
N ILE A 114 -4.63 -7.07 1.61
CA ILE A 114 -4.00 -6.08 2.47
C ILE A 114 -2.65 -6.62 2.92
N ILE A 115 -1.58 -5.90 2.59
CA ILE A 115 -0.19 -6.30 2.87
C ILE A 115 0.35 -5.66 4.14
N GLU A 116 -0.26 -4.55 4.59
CA GLU A 116 0.07 -3.90 5.85
C GLU A 116 -1.15 -3.10 6.34
N SER A 117 -1.44 -3.15 7.64
CA SER A 117 -2.49 -2.36 8.28
C SER A 117 -1.87 -1.52 9.39
N LEU A 118 -2.17 -0.22 9.37
CA LEU A 118 -1.85 0.73 10.42
C LEU A 118 -3.09 0.98 11.28
N SER A 119 -2.89 1.47 12.50
CA SER A 119 -4.02 1.83 13.35
C SER A 119 -4.80 3.01 12.75
N GLU A 120 -6.10 3.02 13.02
CA GLU A 120 -7.03 4.09 12.68
C GLU A 120 -6.54 5.50 13.10
N SER A 121 -5.79 5.58 14.20
CA SER A 121 -5.17 6.82 14.67
C SER A 121 -4.16 7.46 13.71
N ASN A 122 -3.72 6.75 12.66
CA ASN A 122 -2.90 7.31 11.58
C ASN A 122 -3.82 8.10 10.65
N SER A 123 -4.16 9.33 11.03
CA SER A 123 -5.08 10.13 10.21
C SER A 123 -4.50 10.39 8.83
N MET A 124 -5.34 10.20 7.82
CA MET A 124 -4.96 10.48 6.43
C MET A 124 -4.81 11.99 6.15
N ASP A 125 -5.26 12.85 7.07
CA ASP A 125 -5.03 14.30 7.08
C ASP A 125 -3.65 14.72 7.66
N ASP A 126 -2.84 13.77 8.17
CA ASP A 126 -1.52 14.06 8.73
C ASP A 126 -0.43 14.06 7.62
N PRO A 127 0.32 15.17 7.43
CA PRO A 127 1.42 15.22 6.47
C PRO A 127 2.52 14.18 6.72
N ALA A 128 2.69 13.71 7.96
CA ALA A 128 3.64 12.66 8.32
C ALA A 128 3.21 11.28 7.80
N VAL A 129 1.91 10.99 7.79
CA VAL A 129 1.35 9.72 7.27
C VAL A 129 1.52 9.66 5.75
N LEU A 130 1.30 10.77 5.03
CA LEU A 130 1.58 10.85 3.60
C LEU A 130 3.09 10.68 3.32
N LYS A 131 3.96 11.33 4.10
CA LYS A 131 5.42 11.21 3.95
C LYS A 131 5.88 9.77 4.15
N ASP A 132 5.38 9.11 5.19
CA ASP A 132 5.69 7.72 5.50
C ASP A 132 5.25 6.79 4.38
N PHE A 133 4.02 6.97 3.86
CA PHE A 133 3.53 6.19 2.73
C PHE A 133 4.42 6.31 1.49
N ILE A 134 4.84 7.53 1.13
CA ILE A 134 5.71 7.75 -0.03
C ILE A 134 7.04 7.02 0.16
N LYS A 135 7.68 7.19 1.31
CA LYS A 135 8.98 6.55 1.59
C LYS A 135 8.87 5.04 1.64
N TRP A 136 7.86 4.52 2.34
CA TRP A 136 7.58 3.09 2.41
C TRP A 136 7.31 2.50 1.03
N GLY A 137 6.48 3.16 0.21
CA GLY A 137 6.10 2.69 -1.11
C GLY A 137 7.28 2.64 -2.07
N MET A 138 8.11 3.70 -2.09
CA MET A 138 9.33 3.74 -2.90
C MET A 138 10.35 2.69 -2.47
N ALA A 139 10.51 2.46 -1.16
CA ALA A 139 11.43 1.45 -0.65
C ALA A 139 10.95 0.01 -0.89
N LYS A 140 9.63 -0.22 -0.78
CA LYS A 140 9.03 -1.56 -0.91
C LYS A 140 8.82 -1.97 -2.36
N TYR A 141 8.50 -1.01 -3.23
CA TYR A 141 8.20 -1.20 -4.65
C TYR A 141 9.07 -0.27 -5.51
N PRO A 142 10.39 -0.53 -5.57
CA PRO A 142 11.31 0.32 -6.30
C PRO A 142 10.99 0.33 -7.80
N ALA A 143 11.04 1.51 -8.40
CA ALA A 143 10.83 1.73 -9.82
C ALA A 143 11.73 2.84 -10.38
N GLU A 144 11.90 2.84 -11.70
CA GLU A 144 12.60 3.91 -12.42
C GLU A 144 11.83 5.25 -12.37
N ARG A 145 10.49 5.17 -12.30
CA ARG A 145 9.60 6.34 -12.31
C ARG A 145 8.47 6.17 -11.31
N TYR A 146 8.03 7.30 -10.75
CA TYR A 146 6.95 7.33 -9.77
C TYR A 146 5.86 8.30 -10.19
N GLY A 147 4.61 7.88 -9.93
CA GLY A 147 3.45 8.76 -9.92
C GLY A 147 2.85 8.79 -8.51
N LEU A 148 2.29 9.92 -8.10
CA LEU A 148 1.50 10.03 -6.88
C LEU A 148 0.10 10.56 -7.22
N VAL A 149 -0.91 9.82 -6.81
CA VAL A 149 -2.32 10.20 -6.92
C VAL A 149 -2.84 10.49 -5.52
N LEU A 150 -3.30 11.73 -5.32
CA LEU A 150 -3.98 12.17 -4.10
C LEU A 150 -5.48 12.08 -4.33
N TRP A 151 -6.11 11.02 -3.80
CA TRP A 151 -7.51 10.70 -4.09
C TRP A 151 -8.39 11.11 -2.91
N ASN A 152 -9.26 12.11 -3.10
CA ASN A 152 -10.36 12.54 -2.22
C ASN A 152 -11.11 13.67 -2.97
N HIS A 153 -12.06 14.34 -2.30
CA HIS A 153 -12.45 15.72 -2.56
C HIS A 153 -11.25 16.65 -2.67
N GLY A 154 -11.41 17.70 -3.48
CA GLY A 154 -10.43 18.77 -3.65
C GLY A 154 -10.98 20.13 -3.20
N GLY A 155 -10.08 21.00 -2.78
CA GLY A 155 -10.33 22.42 -2.45
C GLY A 155 -9.60 23.37 -3.39
N GLN A 156 -9.28 22.92 -4.61
CA GLN A 156 -8.40 23.62 -5.57
C GLN A 156 -7.07 24.00 -4.91
N PHE A 157 -6.75 25.29 -4.82
CA PHE A 157 -5.50 25.79 -4.26
C PHE A 157 -5.41 25.69 -2.74
N LEU A 158 -6.53 25.46 -2.04
CA LEU A 158 -6.52 25.33 -0.59
C LEU A 158 -5.91 23.99 -0.16
N GLY A 159 -6.15 22.92 -0.91
CA GLY A 159 -5.70 21.58 -0.55
C GLY A 159 -6.63 20.49 -1.08
N TYR A 160 -6.53 19.31 -0.47
CA TYR A 160 -7.39 18.15 -0.73
C TYR A 160 -7.63 17.38 0.58
N GLY A 161 -8.57 16.45 0.57
CA GLY A 161 -8.74 15.54 1.69
C GLY A 161 -9.93 15.88 2.59
N GLY A 162 -9.89 15.31 3.80
CA GLY A 162 -10.93 15.41 4.80
C GLY A 162 -11.22 14.05 5.42
N ASP A 163 -10.52 13.73 6.50
CA ASP A 163 -10.70 12.52 7.30
C ASP A 163 -11.73 12.73 8.41
N THR A 164 -12.82 11.94 8.41
CA THR A 164 -13.77 12.00 9.52
C THR A 164 -13.45 11.04 10.66
N GLN A 165 -12.40 10.23 10.53
CA GLN A 165 -11.84 9.36 11.56
C GLN A 165 -12.92 8.46 12.17
N ASN A 166 -13.45 7.57 11.34
CA ASN A 166 -14.65 6.75 11.46
C ASN A 166 -15.89 7.51 11.96
N ALA A 167 -16.07 8.72 11.43
CA ALA A 167 -17.10 9.69 11.81
C ALA A 167 -16.99 10.22 13.26
N SER A 168 -15.82 10.15 13.88
CA SER A 168 -15.56 10.81 15.17
C SER A 168 -15.42 12.33 15.03
N LEU A 169 -15.03 12.81 13.86
CA LEU A 169 -14.98 14.23 13.50
C LEU A 169 -16.17 14.62 12.64
N LYS A 170 -16.73 15.82 12.86
CA LYS A 170 -17.80 16.38 12.02
C LYS A 170 -17.32 16.70 10.61
N HIS A 171 -16.07 17.15 10.48
CA HIS A 171 -15.41 17.47 9.22
C HIS A 171 -13.93 17.12 9.38
N GLY A 172 -13.34 16.53 8.34
CA GLY A 172 -11.89 16.41 8.28
C GLY A 172 -11.22 17.74 7.99
N MET A 173 -9.96 17.85 8.36
CA MET A 173 -9.15 19.06 8.18
C MET A 173 -8.57 19.13 6.77
N GLY A 174 -8.32 17.97 6.15
CA GLY A 174 -7.59 17.88 4.89
C GLY A 174 -6.12 18.27 5.03
N LEU A 175 -5.41 18.17 3.91
CA LEU A 175 -4.04 18.64 3.75
C LEU A 175 -4.02 19.91 2.91
N THR A 176 -3.39 20.96 3.44
CA THR A 176 -3.19 22.19 2.67
C THR A 176 -2.19 21.98 1.54
N THR A 177 -2.30 22.76 0.46
CA THR A 177 -1.30 22.74 -0.63
C THR A 177 0.13 22.98 -0.12
N GLN A 178 0.30 23.81 0.91
CA GLN A 178 1.60 24.05 1.53
C GLN A 178 2.14 22.78 2.22
N GLN A 179 1.31 22.10 3.01
CA GLN A 179 1.68 20.85 3.67
C GLN A 179 2.03 19.75 2.66
N ILE A 180 1.24 19.62 1.59
CA ILE A 180 1.53 18.68 0.50
C ILE A 180 2.90 18.99 -0.09
N ARG A 181 3.16 20.25 -0.47
CA ARG A 181 4.45 20.65 -1.05
C ARG A 181 5.62 20.36 -0.13
N SER A 182 5.52 20.70 1.16
CA SER A 182 6.59 20.42 2.12
C SER A 182 6.80 18.91 2.31
N THR A 183 5.72 18.14 2.44
CA THR A 183 5.78 16.69 2.57
C THR A 183 6.45 16.03 1.37
N LEU A 184 6.09 16.43 0.14
CA LEU A 184 6.71 15.89 -1.06
C LEU A 184 8.20 16.25 -1.13
N THR A 185 8.56 17.48 -0.75
CA THR A 185 9.97 17.89 -0.70
C THR A 185 10.75 17.02 0.31
N ASP A 186 10.22 16.85 1.52
CA ASP A 186 10.86 16.09 2.59
C ASP A 186 10.90 14.57 2.32
N ALA A 187 9.88 14.04 1.64
CA ALA A 187 9.78 12.63 1.29
C ALA A 187 10.89 12.21 0.32
N LEU A 188 11.27 13.11 -0.59
CA LEU A 188 12.24 12.87 -1.65
C LEU A 188 13.69 13.23 -1.26
N ILE A 189 13.90 13.78 -0.06
CA ILE A 189 15.26 13.95 0.47
C ILE A 189 15.80 12.58 0.87
N GLY A 190 16.87 12.16 0.20
CA GLY A 190 17.61 10.92 0.49
C GLY A 190 16.99 9.65 -0.11
N THR A 191 16.07 9.79 -1.06
CA THR A 191 15.60 8.70 -1.94
C THR A 191 16.50 8.55 -3.15
#